data_AF-A0A1W9HZI1-F1
#
_entry.id   AF-A0A1W9HZI1-F1
#
_cell.length_a   1.000
_cell.length_b   1.000
_cell.length_c   1.000
_cell.angle_alpha   90.00
_cell.angle_beta   90.00
_cell.angle_gamma   90.00
#
_symmetry.space_group_name_H-M   'P 1'
#
loop_
_entity.id
_entity.type
_entity.pdbx_description
1 polymer ?
#
loop_
_entity_poly.entity_id
_entity_poly.type
_entity_poly.pdbx_seq_one_letter_code
_entity_poly.pdbx_strand_id
1 'polypeptide(L)'
;MLCFETTLVELIRPFMEKLNFNGISMMPVLQPGDEIIVKFRPNSSYERGDILLVHENNEWFAHRLITIDKVNTLKGDRSATEEQINNRQIWGEVIGYKRGNQTVIWGNKGQPFKKLFAWLSAKNGLNLEIGTNNRWRRWICLILMLALHRCEEIWLKIVNQKRSASSSS
;
A
#
# COMPACT_ATOMS: atom_id res chain seq x y z
N MET A 1 11.29 19.40 41.92
CA MET A 1 11.62 19.43 40.49
C MET A 1 11.86 17.97 40.09
N LEU A 2 10.84 17.32 39.53
CA LEU A 2 10.91 15.89 39.18
C LEU A 2 11.41 15.78 37.74
N CYS A 3 12.66 15.37 37.57
CA CYS A 3 13.23 14.98 36.28
C CYS A 3 12.61 13.64 35.87
N PHE A 4 11.63 13.67 34.97
CA PHE A 4 11.25 12.48 34.20
C PHE A 4 12.22 12.35 33.03
N GLU A 5 13.31 11.63 33.25
CA GLU A 5 14.08 11.00 32.17
C GLU A 5 13.30 9.77 31.70
N THR A 6 12.18 9.98 31.01
CA THR A 6 11.55 8.92 30.23
C THR A 6 12.51 8.63 29.08
N THR A 7 13.24 7.52 29.19
CA THR A 7 14.17 7.01 28.18
C THR A 7 13.53 7.05 26.79
N LEU A 8 14.07 7.91 25.92
CA LEU A 8 13.69 8.13 24.50
C LEU A 8 13.51 6.85 23.67
N VAL A 9 14.06 5.73 24.14
CA VAL A 9 14.03 4.42 23.48
C VAL A 9 12.63 3.78 23.50
N GLU A 10 11.79 4.05 24.49
CA GLU A 10 10.41 3.52 24.51
C GLU A 10 9.45 4.31 23.60
N LEU A 11 9.83 5.52 23.19
CA LEU A 11 9.02 6.39 22.32
C LEU A 11 9.09 6.03 20.82
N ILE A 12 9.93 5.07 20.44
CA ILE A 12 10.12 4.63 19.04
C ILE A 12 9.51 3.24 18.82
N ARG A 13 8.42 2.90 19.52
CA ARG A 13 7.59 1.80 19.03
C ARG A 13 6.85 2.31 17.79
N PRO A 14 6.99 1.65 16.63
CA PRO A 14 6.25 2.06 15.46
C PRO A 14 4.76 1.98 15.79
N PHE A 15 4.14 3.15 15.83
CA PHE A 15 2.72 3.28 16.07
C PHE A 15 1.98 2.66 14.88
N MET A 16 1.19 1.63 15.16
CA MET A 16 0.38 0.95 14.16
C MET A 16 -1.07 1.27 14.44
N GLU A 17 -1.75 1.76 13.41
CA GLU A 17 -3.14 2.16 13.49
C GLU A 17 -3.99 1.42 12.48
N LYS A 18 -5.27 1.31 12.82
CA LYS A 18 -6.27 0.60 12.03
C LYS A 18 -7.33 1.58 11.57
N LEU A 19 -7.52 1.69 10.26
CA LEU A 19 -8.45 2.64 9.67
C LEU A 19 -9.40 1.92 8.71
N ASN A 20 -10.66 2.32 8.69
CA ASN A 20 -11.62 1.79 7.73
C ASN A 20 -11.38 2.42 6.35
N PHE A 21 -11.27 1.58 5.32
CA PHE A 21 -11.07 2.01 3.95
C PHE A 21 -12.37 1.89 3.15
N ASN A 22 -12.84 3.01 2.61
CA ASN A 22 -14.09 3.09 1.83
C ASN A 22 -13.86 3.41 0.33
N GLY A 23 -12.60 3.56 -0.09
CA GLY A 23 -12.27 3.93 -1.47
C GLY A 23 -12.33 2.77 -2.46
N ILE A 24 -12.54 3.08 -3.73
CA ILE A 24 -12.40 2.12 -4.85
C ILE A 24 -11.10 2.32 -5.66
N SER A 25 -10.33 3.36 -5.33
CA SER A 25 -9.13 3.78 -6.06
C SER A 25 -8.03 2.73 -6.07
N MET A 26 -7.99 1.88 -5.05
CA MET A 26 -6.97 0.85 -4.86
C MET A 26 -7.44 -0.57 -5.18
N MET A 27 -8.62 -0.71 -5.81
CA MET A 27 -9.03 -2.02 -6.31
C MET A 27 -8.06 -2.49 -7.42
N PRO A 28 -7.65 -3.78 -7.42
CA PRO A 28 -8.22 -4.88 -6.64
C PRO A 28 -7.59 -5.13 -5.25
N VAL A 29 -6.49 -4.44 -4.93
CA VAL A 29 -5.66 -4.73 -3.75
C VAL A 29 -6.41 -4.40 -2.45
N LEU A 30 -6.97 -3.19 -2.36
CA LEU A 30 -7.85 -2.78 -1.27
C LEU A 30 -9.29 -2.65 -1.78
N GLN A 31 -10.24 -3.06 -0.97
CA GLN A 31 -11.66 -3.06 -1.27
C GLN A 31 -12.42 -2.22 -0.23
N PRO A 32 -13.56 -1.62 -0.60
CA PRO A 32 -14.43 -0.96 0.36
C PRO A 32 -14.83 -1.90 1.50
N GLY A 33 -14.70 -1.44 2.73
CA GLY A 33 -14.96 -2.21 3.95
C GLY A 33 -13.74 -2.93 4.53
N ASP A 34 -12.57 -2.84 3.90
CA ASP A 34 -11.31 -3.31 4.49
C ASP A 34 -10.88 -2.41 5.65
N GLU A 35 -10.31 -2.99 6.71
CA GLU A 35 -9.60 -2.26 7.76
C GLU A 35 -8.11 -2.25 7.40
N ILE A 36 -7.57 -1.12 6.96
CA ILE A 36 -6.15 -0.98 6.61
C ILE A 36 -5.29 -0.86 7.87
N ILE A 37 -4.13 -1.52 7.86
CA ILE A 37 -3.14 -1.47 8.93
C ILE A 37 -2.03 -0.54 8.48
N VAL A 38 -1.90 0.59 9.16
CA VAL A 38 -0.99 1.66 8.77
C VAL A 38 0.11 1.76 9.82
N LYS A 39 1.35 1.76 9.35
CA LYS A 39 2.53 1.95 10.18
C LYS A 39 2.98 3.41 10.05
N PHE A 40 2.79 4.18 11.11
CA PHE A 40 3.20 5.57 11.18
C PHE A 40 4.73 5.67 11.08
N ARG A 41 5.21 6.42 10.10
CA ARG A 41 6.63 6.53 9.77
C ARG A 41 6.93 7.88 9.11
N PRO A 42 6.80 9.00 9.84
CA PRO A 42 7.09 10.32 9.29
C PRO A 42 8.56 10.38 8.87
N ASN A 43 8.83 11.08 7.75
CA ASN A 43 10.19 11.30 7.23
C ASN A 43 11.01 10.02 6.97
N SER A 44 10.36 8.88 6.77
CA SER A 44 11.03 7.63 6.44
C SER A 44 11.27 7.50 4.94
N SER A 45 12.24 6.66 4.56
CA SER A 45 12.37 6.24 3.17
C SER A 45 11.29 5.22 2.82
N TYR A 46 10.50 5.54 1.80
CA TYR A 46 9.52 4.64 1.17
C TYR A 46 10.12 4.04 -0.08
N GLU A 47 9.59 2.89 -0.50
CA GLU A 47 10.03 2.23 -1.72
C GLU A 47 8.94 2.21 -2.78
N ARG A 48 9.36 2.20 -4.05
CA ARG A 48 8.45 2.08 -5.18
C ARG A 48 7.57 0.84 -5.01
N GLY A 49 6.26 1.05 -5.06
CA GLY A 49 5.23 0.02 -4.90
C GLY A 49 4.63 -0.07 -3.50
N ASP A 50 5.19 0.62 -2.51
CA ASP A 50 4.53 0.78 -1.21
C ASP A 50 3.22 1.55 -1.37
N ILE A 51 2.24 1.23 -0.53
CA ILE A 51 0.97 1.93 -0.46
C ILE A 51 1.08 2.92 0.69
N LEU A 52 0.89 4.20 0.42
CA LEU A 52 1.07 5.26 1.40
C LEU A 52 -0.28 5.87 1.72
N LEU A 53 -0.52 6.13 3.02
CA LEU A 53 -1.64 6.93 3.47
C LEU A 53 -1.22 8.40 3.49
N VAL A 54 -1.99 9.23 2.78
CA VAL A 54 -1.75 10.67 2.61
C VAL A 54 -2.95 11.44 3.11
N HIS A 55 -2.67 12.61 3.66
CA HIS A 55 -3.67 13.61 4.01
C HIS A 55 -3.42 14.90 3.22
N GLU A 56 -4.34 15.24 2.32
CA GLU A 56 -4.27 16.44 1.51
C GLU A 56 -5.69 17.03 1.36
N ASN A 57 -5.81 18.36 1.38
CA ASN A 57 -7.08 19.06 1.23
C ASN A 57 -8.20 18.59 2.17
N ASN A 58 -7.84 18.20 3.40
CA ASN A 58 -8.75 17.67 4.42
C ASN A 58 -9.38 16.30 4.05
N GLU A 59 -8.79 15.60 3.08
CA GLU A 59 -9.19 14.26 2.66
C GLU A 59 -8.06 13.26 2.88
N TRP A 60 -8.44 12.05 3.29
CA TRP A 60 -7.53 10.92 3.47
C TRP A 60 -7.65 9.96 2.29
N PHE A 61 -6.52 9.60 1.70
CA PHE A 61 -6.47 8.59 0.65
C PHE A 61 -5.22 7.74 0.77
N ALA A 62 -5.32 6.50 0.28
CA ALA A 62 -4.22 5.55 0.27
C ALA A 62 -3.91 5.16 -1.17
N HIS A 63 -2.72 5.46 -1.68
CA HIS A 63 -2.32 5.19 -3.07
C HIS A 63 -0.92 4.56 -3.16
N ARG A 64 -0.62 3.94 -4.29
CA ARG A 64 0.67 3.29 -4.55
C ARG A 64 1.73 4.29 -4.98
N LEU A 65 2.91 4.21 -4.39
CA LEU A 65 4.08 4.98 -4.80
C LEU A 65 4.63 4.45 -6.12
N ILE A 66 4.57 5.28 -7.17
CA ILE A 66 4.99 4.93 -8.52
C ILE A 66 6.44 5.31 -8.79
N THR A 67 6.83 6.51 -8.38
CA THR A 67 8.16 7.07 -8.63
C THR A 67 8.66 7.81 -7.40
N ILE A 68 9.97 7.69 -7.14
CA ILE A 68 10.67 8.38 -6.06
C ILE A 68 11.68 9.31 -6.73
N ASP A 69 11.31 10.58 -6.89
CA ASP A 69 12.15 11.63 -7.46
C ASP A 69 12.22 12.82 -6.48
N LYS A 70 12.34 14.06 -6.98
CA LYS A 70 12.24 15.28 -6.16
C LYS A 70 10.84 15.46 -5.54
N VAL A 71 9.82 14.96 -6.25
CA VAL A 71 8.42 14.93 -5.82
C VAL A 71 7.95 13.50 -6.00
N ASN A 72 7.29 12.95 -4.99
CA ASN A 72 6.79 11.57 -5.09
C ASN A 72 5.52 11.55 -5.92
N THR A 73 5.42 10.58 -6.83
CA THR A 73 4.20 10.37 -7.60
C THR A 73 3.43 9.18 -7.03
N LEU A 74 2.20 9.44 -6.59
CA LEU A 74 1.26 8.44 -6.12
C LEU A 74 0.18 8.17 -7.15
N LYS A 75 -0.37 6.96 -7.09
CA LYS A 75 -1.48 6.57 -7.95
C LYS A 75 -2.33 5.45 -7.36
N GLY A 76 -3.64 5.59 -7.48
CA GLY A 76 -4.57 4.49 -7.25
C GLY A 76 -4.45 3.40 -8.33
N ASP A 77 -4.51 2.12 -7.95
CA ASP A 77 -4.45 0.99 -8.92
C ASP A 77 -5.58 1.04 -9.97
N ARG A 78 -6.73 1.63 -9.63
CA ARG A 78 -7.87 1.90 -10.52
C ARG A 78 -7.93 3.36 -10.98
N SER A 79 -7.09 4.25 -10.47
CA SER A 79 -7.09 5.67 -10.85
C SER A 79 -6.47 5.89 -12.23
N ALA A 80 -7.03 6.84 -12.98
CA ALA A 80 -6.45 7.31 -14.23
C ALA A 80 -5.42 8.42 -14.01
N THR A 81 -5.57 9.18 -12.94
CA THR A 81 -4.75 10.34 -12.59
C THR A 81 -3.63 9.96 -11.63
N GLU A 82 -2.54 10.71 -11.72
CA GLU A 82 -1.38 10.62 -10.84
C GLU A 82 -1.34 11.88 -9.97
N GLU A 83 -0.90 11.71 -8.72
CA GLU A 83 -0.84 12.77 -7.72
C GLU A 83 0.60 13.01 -7.31
N GLN A 84 1.00 14.27 -7.29
CA GLN A 84 2.34 14.69 -6.87
C GLN A 84 2.30 15.13 -5.42
N ILE A 85 2.94 14.36 -4.54
CA ILE A 85 2.83 14.53 -3.09
C ILE A 85 4.20 14.80 -2.47
N ASN A 86 4.22 15.74 -1.53
CA ASN A 86 5.38 16.03 -0.69
C ASN A 86 5.46 15.04 0.48
N ASN A 87 6.67 14.66 0.89
CA ASN A 87 6.92 13.81 2.06
C ASN A 87 6.18 14.26 3.34
N ARG A 88 5.94 15.56 3.50
CA ARG A 88 5.23 16.11 4.67
C ARG A 88 3.74 15.74 4.74
N GLN A 89 3.14 15.40 3.61
CA GLN A 89 1.73 15.01 3.52
C GLN A 89 1.53 13.50 3.77
N ILE A 90 2.62 12.73 3.78
CA ILE A 90 2.58 11.29 3.99
C ILE A 90 2.51 11.02 5.49
N TRP A 91 1.45 10.33 5.91
CA TRP A 91 1.24 9.98 7.31
C TRP A 91 1.90 8.64 7.64
N GLY A 92 1.75 7.64 6.77
CA GLY A 92 2.29 6.32 7.03
C GLY A 92 2.24 5.36 5.86
N GLU A 93 2.88 4.20 6.04
CA GLU A 93 2.87 3.10 5.09
C GLU A 93 1.71 2.16 5.43
N VAL A 94 0.86 1.85 4.46
CA VAL A 94 -0.13 0.78 4.59
C VAL A 94 0.60 -0.55 4.43
N ILE A 95 0.73 -1.29 5.53
CA ILE A 95 1.50 -2.53 5.60
C ILE A 95 0.62 -3.77 5.46
N GLY A 96 -0.70 -3.60 5.45
CA GLY A 96 -1.64 -4.70 5.32
C GLY A 96 -3.08 -4.25 5.44
N TYR A 97 -3.99 -5.21 5.44
CA TYR A 97 -5.40 -5.00 5.65
C TYR A 97 -6.05 -6.19 6.33
N LYS A 98 -7.23 -5.97 6.92
CA LYS A 98 -8.12 -6.99 7.42
C LYS A 98 -9.43 -6.94 6.62
N ARG A 99 -9.82 -8.09 6.07
CA ARG A 99 -11.05 -8.30 5.31
C ARG A 99 -11.86 -9.41 5.98
N GLY A 100 -12.93 -9.05 6.67
CA GLY A 100 -13.67 -9.98 7.53
C GLY A 100 -12.77 -10.60 8.60
N ASN A 101 -12.63 -11.93 8.60
CA ASN A 101 -11.79 -12.66 9.55
C ASN A 101 -10.36 -12.90 9.06
N GLN A 102 -10.00 -12.42 7.86
CA GLN A 102 -8.68 -12.62 7.28
C GLN A 102 -7.85 -11.35 7.48
N THR A 103 -6.65 -11.50 8.05
CA THR A 103 -5.67 -10.42 8.14
C THR A 103 -4.51 -10.74 7.22
N VAL A 104 -4.19 -9.80 6.34
CA VAL A 104 -3.11 -9.88 5.36
C VAL A 104 -2.09 -8.81 5.71
N ILE A 105 -0.88 -9.21 6.06
CA ILE A 105 0.24 -8.29 6.28
C ILE A 105 1.25 -8.53 5.16
N TRP A 106 1.49 -7.51 4.36
CA TRP A 106 2.52 -7.55 3.34
C TRP A 106 3.89 -7.56 4.03
N GLY A 107 4.78 -8.43 3.56
CA GLY A 107 6.13 -8.53 4.11
C GLY A 107 6.89 -7.21 3.99
N ASN A 108 8.02 -7.13 4.70
CA ASN A 108 8.89 -5.96 4.65
C ASN A 108 9.31 -5.60 3.20
N LYS A 109 9.68 -4.32 3.05
CA LYS A 109 10.28 -3.61 1.92
C LYS A 109 10.83 -4.48 0.77
N GLY A 110 10.53 -4.08 -0.46
CA GLY A 110 11.23 -4.57 -1.65
C GLY A 110 10.69 -5.83 -2.30
N GLN A 111 9.51 -6.33 -1.89
CA GLN A 111 8.94 -7.54 -2.51
C GLN A 111 8.74 -7.34 -4.03
N PRO A 112 9.19 -8.28 -4.87
CA PRO A 112 9.21 -8.11 -6.32
C PRO A 112 7.82 -7.88 -6.91
N PHE A 113 6.77 -8.40 -6.27
CA PHE A 113 5.40 -8.15 -6.70
C PHE A 113 4.97 -6.69 -6.47
N LYS A 114 5.36 -6.04 -5.36
CA LYS A 114 5.05 -4.61 -5.13
C LYS A 114 5.61 -3.75 -6.27
N LYS A 115 6.83 -4.04 -6.70
CA LYS A 115 7.49 -3.38 -7.84
C LYS A 115 6.77 -3.68 -9.16
N LEU A 116 6.33 -4.92 -9.36
CA LEU A 116 5.53 -5.31 -10.53
C LEU A 116 4.18 -4.57 -10.58
N PHE A 117 3.46 -4.48 -9.46
CA PHE A 117 2.22 -3.70 -9.37
C PHE A 117 2.46 -2.22 -9.66
N ALA A 118 3.52 -1.63 -9.12
CA ALA A 118 3.90 -0.25 -9.43
C ALA A 118 4.18 -0.05 -10.93
N TRP A 119 4.86 -1.00 -11.57
CA TRP A 119 5.15 -0.96 -12.99
C TRP A 119 3.88 -1.10 -13.85
N LEU A 120 2.97 -2.02 -13.49
CA LEU A 120 1.68 -2.21 -14.15
C LEU A 120 0.79 -0.96 -14.00
N SER A 121 0.74 -0.39 -12.79
CA SER A 121 -0.05 0.81 -12.48
C SER A 121 0.47 2.03 -13.25
N ALA A 122 1.80 2.23 -13.33
CA ALA A 122 2.42 3.29 -14.14
C ALA A 122 2.03 3.18 -15.62
N LYS A 123 2.12 1.98 -16.21
CA LYS A 123 1.78 1.75 -17.62
C LYS A 123 0.32 2.02 -17.96
N ASN A 124 -0.58 1.89 -16.99
CA ASN A 124 -2.00 2.24 -17.17
C ASN A 124 -2.24 3.77 -17.31
N GLY A 125 -1.33 4.61 -16.81
CA GLY A 125 -1.44 6.09 -16.82
C GLY A 125 -0.80 6.72 -18.05
N LEU A 126 0.40 6.27 -18.42
CA LEU A 126 1.20 6.79 -19.54
C LEU A 126 0.50 6.82 -20.92
N ASN A 127 -0.59 6.08 -21.10
CA ASN A 127 -1.33 6.02 -22.36
C ASN A 127 -2.54 6.96 -22.42
N LEU A 128 -2.74 7.84 -21.42
CA LEU A 128 -3.80 8.86 -21.50
C LEU A 128 -3.38 10.06 -22.35
N GLU A 129 -2.09 10.41 -22.35
CA GLU A 129 -1.57 11.55 -23.14
C GLU A 129 -1.43 11.22 -24.62
N ILE A 130 -1.20 9.94 -24.96
CA ILE A 130 -1.12 9.47 -26.33
C ILE A 130 -2.45 8.80 -26.62
N GLY A 131 -3.40 9.51 -27.26
CA GLY A 131 -4.83 9.16 -27.48
C GLY A 131 -5.16 7.84 -28.20
N THR A 132 -4.46 6.76 -27.86
CA THR A 132 -4.73 5.41 -28.31
C THR A 132 -5.69 4.76 -27.32
N ASN A 133 -6.86 4.38 -27.82
CA ASN A 133 -7.99 3.85 -27.06
C ASN A 133 -7.74 2.40 -26.61
N ASN A 134 -6.62 2.13 -25.93
CA ASN A 134 -6.16 0.80 -25.54
C ASN A 134 -6.84 0.30 -24.27
N ARG A 135 -8.18 0.39 -24.24
CA ARG A 135 -9.04 -0.05 -23.14
C ARG A 135 -8.80 -1.52 -22.77
N TRP A 136 -8.53 -2.38 -23.76
CA TRP A 136 -8.23 -3.80 -23.57
C TRP A 136 -6.95 -4.05 -22.76
N ARG A 137 -5.90 -3.23 -22.91
CA ARG A 137 -4.67 -3.36 -22.12
C ARG A 137 -4.89 -3.11 -20.64
N ARG A 138 -5.78 -2.16 -20.30
CA ARG A 138 -6.19 -1.92 -18.91
C ARG A 138 -6.89 -3.12 -18.32
N TRP A 139 -7.78 -3.75 -19.08
CA TRP A 139 -8.44 -4.99 -18.67
C TRP A 139 -7.43 -6.13 -18.47
N ILE A 140 -6.47 -6.30 -19.37
CA ILE A 140 -5.41 -7.30 -19.19
C ILE A 140 -4.58 -7.00 -17.95
N CYS A 141 -4.16 -5.76 -17.73
CA CYS A 141 -3.40 -5.39 -16.54
C CYS A 141 -4.23 -5.65 -15.27
N LEU A 142 -5.52 -5.31 -15.27
CA LEU A 142 -6.43 -5.58 -14.15
C LEU A 142 -6.59 -7.10 -13.91
N ILE A 143 -6.75 -7.89 -14.97
CA ILE A 143 -6.86 -9.35 -14.90
C ILE A 143 -5.57 -9.94 -14.34
N LEU A 144 -4.40 -9.49 -14.82
CA LEU A 144 -3.11 -9.92 -14.29
C LEU A 144 -2.95 -9.51 -12.82
N MET A 145 -3.34 -8.29 -12.45
CA MET A 145 -3.33 -7.82 -11.07
C MET A 145 -4.24 -8.65 -10.17
N LEU A 146 -5.45 -9.00 -10.64
CA LEU A 146 -6.39 -9.87 -9.93
C LEU A 146 -5.85 -11.30 -9.79
N ALA A 147 -5.26 -11.85 -10.85
CA ALA A 147 -4.68 -13.19 -10.85
C ALA A 147 -3.48 -13.26 -9.90
N LEU A 148 -2.58 -12.27 -9.96
CA LEU A 148 -1.42 -12.16 -9.07
C LEU A 148 -1.86 -11.96 -7.61
N HIS A 149 -2.85 -11.11 -7.36
CA HIS A 149 -3.40 -10.90 -6.02
C HIS A 149 -4.02 -12.17 -5.44
N ARG A 150 -4.77 -12.95 -6.24
CA ARG A 150 -5.27 -14.26 -5.81
C ARG A 150 -4.14 -15.25 -5.50
N CYS A 151 -3.11 -15.30 -6.33
CA CYS A 151 -1.95 -16.14 -6.07
C CYS A 151 -1.23 -15.74 -4.78
N GLU A 152 -1.12 -14.43 -4.50
CA GLU A 152 -0.54 -13.91 -3.27
C GLU A 152 -1.36 -14.30 -2.04
N GLU A 153 -2.69 -14.15 -2.07
CA GLU A 153 -3.56 -14.56 -0.97
C GLU A 153 -3.42 -16.07 -0.68
N ILE A 154 -3.33 -16.89 -1.72
CA ILE A 154 -3.11 -18.35 -1.57
C ILE A 154 -1.74 -18.62 -0.95
N TRP A 155 -0.69 -17.96 -1.44
CA TRP A 155 0.67 -18.14 -0.93
C TRP A 155 0.80 -17.70 0.53
N LEU A 156 0.25 -16.54 0.89
CA LEU A 156 0.26 -16.04 2.28
C LEU A 156 -0.50 -16.96 3.22
N LYS A 157 -1.63 -17.56 2.79
CA LYS A 157 -2.35 -18.58 3.56
C LYS A 157 -1.48 -19.81 3.84
N ILE A 158 -0.77 -20.32 2.83
CA ILE A 158 0.14 -21.46 2.99
C ILE A 158 1.29 -21.13 3.95
N VAL A 159 1.91 -19.96 3.82
CA VAL A 159 3.03 -19.53 4.69
C VAL A 159 2.57 -19.36 6.13
N ASN A 160 1.42 -18.73 6.36
CA ASN A 160 0.89 -18.52 7.71
C ASN A 160 0.51 -19.85 8.38
N GLN A 161 -0.08 -20.80 7.65
CA GLN A 161 -0.41 -22.13 8.18
C GLN A 161 0.84 -22.90 8.63
N LYS A 162 1.95 -22.80 7.88
CA LYS A 162 3.23 -23.41 8.28
C LYS A 162 3.78 -22.80 9.57
N ARG A 163 3.69 -21.47 9.73
CA ARG A 163 4.16 -20.78 10.96
C ARG A 163 3.38 -21.17 12.20
N SER A 164 2.04 -21.29 12.09
CA SER A 164 1.21 -21.73 13.23
C SER A 164 1.51 -23.16 13.67
N ALA A 165 1.87 -24.05 12.73
CA ALA A 165 2.22 -25.43 13.06
C ALA A 165 3.57 -25.55 13.78
N SER A 166 4.55 -24.68 13.45
CA SER A 166 5.86 -24.68 14.11
C SER A 166 5.88 -24.08 15.50
N SER A 167 4.86 -23.31 15.89
CA SER A 167 4.77 -22.70 17.23
C SER A 167 4.08 -23.58 18.27
N SER A 168 3.49 -24.70 17.84
CA SER A 168 2.75 -25.65 18.70
C SER A 168 3.54 -26.92 19.04
N SER A 169 4.81 -26.99 18.64
CA SER A 169 5.77 -28.08 18.89
C SER A 169 6.94 -27.59 19.73
#